data_AF-A0A833TL77-F1
#
_entry.id   AF-A0A833TL77-F1
#
_cell.length_a   1.000
_cell.length_b   1.000
_cell.length_c   1.000
_cell.angle_alpha   90.00
_cell.angle_beta   90.00
_cell.angle_gamma   90.00
#
_symmetry.space_group_name_H-M   'P 1'
#
loop_
_entity.id
_entity.type
_entity.pdbx_description
1 polymer ?
#
loop_
_entity_poly.entity_id
_entity_poly.type
_entity_poly.pdbx_seq_one_letter_code
_entity_poly.pdbx_strand_id
1 'polypeptide(L)'
;MPKAQKIQSLDDISNALTDLYVFAEERFDHHTCRLVSSAREVAEELRSFGQWSPQDIGTPTSWFERLLADYRMATESESRRGTMSRSETNKQLSRQEPDLQSVFYIIQSERVASLARNSVSTDSGFPADKC
;
A
#
# COMPACT_ATOMS: atom_id res chain seq x y z
N MET A 1 -13.02 23.60 4.44
CA MET A 1 -12.24 22.36 4.67
C MET A 1 -12.24 21.57 3.36
N PRO A 2 -11.09 21.03 2.90
CA PRO A 2 -11.11 20.13 1.76
C PRO A 2 -12.00 18.94 2.12
N LYS A 3 -12.92 18.57 1.24
CA LYS A 3 -13.76 17.40 1.44
C LYS A 3 -12.83 16.19 1.48
N ALA A 4 -12.94 15.34 2.51
CA ALA A 4 -12.23 14.07 2.55
C ALA A 4 -12.63 13.28 1.29
N GLN A 5 -11.73 13.25 0.32
CA GLN A 5 -11.94 12.49 -0.91
C GLN A 5 -11.92 11.02 -0.51
N LYS A 6 -12.99 10.30 -0.85
CA LYS A 6 -13.07 8.87 -0.53
C LYS A 6 -12.02 8.17 -1.40
N ILE A 7 -10.97 7.67 -0.77
CA ILE A 7 -9.92 6.88 -1.42
C ILE A 7 -10.56 5.58 -1.94
N GLN A 8 -10.50 5.35 -3.25
CA GLN A 8 -11.12 4.19 -3.90
C GLN A 8 -10.12 3.39 -4.75
N SER A 9 -8.90 3.88 -4.89
CA SER A 9 -7.84 3.26 -5.68
C SER A 9 -6.45 3.50 -5.07
N LEU A 10 -5.46 2.72 -5.50
CA LEU A 10 -4.06 2.99 -5.17
C LEU A 10 -3.55 4.29 -5.79
N ASP A 11 -4.12 4.72 -6.92
CA ASP A 11 -3.80 6.01 -7.53
C ASP A 11 -4.24 7.17 -6.61
N ASP A 12 -5.41 7.06 -5.96
CA ASP A 12 -5.86 8.05 -4.97
C ASP A 12 -4.89 8.13 -3.76
N ILE A 13 -4.40 6.99 -3.27
CA ILE A 13 -3.38 6.95 -2.20
C ILE A 13 -2.08 7.61 -2.66
N SER A 14 -1.62 7.27 -3.87
CA SER A 14 -0.36 7.79 -4.42
C SER A 14 -0.43 9.30 -4.67
N ASN A 15 -1.58 9.79 -5.15
CA ASN A 15 -1.85 11.22 -5.31
C ASN A 15 -1.87 11.93 -3.96
N ALA A 16 -2.58 11.39 -2.96
CA ALA A 16 -2.64 11.97 -1.62
C ALA A 16 -1.25 12.03 -0.95
N LEU A 17 -0.42 11.00 -1.10
CA LEU A 17 0.95 11.00 -0.59
C LEU A 17 1.85 11.99 -1.35
N THR A 18 1.59 12.21 -2.64
CA THR A 18 2.32 13.21 -3.44
C THR A 18 1.94 14.63 -2.99
N ASP A 19 0.65 14.90 -2.82
CA ASP A 19 0.16 16.18 -2.28
C ASP A 19 0.74 16.44 -0.88
N LEU A 20 0.75 15.41 -0.03
CA LEU A 20 1.35 15.48 1.29
C LEU A 20 2.86 15.71 1.22
N TYR A 21 3.58 15.13 0.25
CA TYR A 21 5.01 15.33 0.07
C TYR A 21 5.33 16.76 -0.34
N VAL A 22 4.62 17.31 -1.33
CA VAL A 22 4.78 18.71 -1.75
C VAL A 22 4.52 19.65 -0.56
N PHE A 23 3.47 19.39 0.21
CA PHE A 23 3.20 20.14 1.43
C PHE A 23 4.28 19.94 2.50
N ALA A 24 4.83 18.73 2.62
CA ALA A 24 5.89 18.40 3.56
C ALA A 24 7.18 19.15 3.26
N GLU A 25 7.58 19.22 1.99
CA GLU A 25 8.79 19.93 1.56
C GLU A 25 8.76 21.42 1.90
N GLU A 26 7.60 22.06 1.83
CA GLU A 26 7.46 23.47 2.16
C GLU A 26 7.43 23.76 3.67
N ARG A 27 6.98 22.80 4.49
CA ARG A 27 6.51 23.08 5.86
C ARG A 27 7.13 22.22 6.96
N PHE A 28 7.72 21.09 6.63
CA PHE A 28 8.22 20.12 7.59
C PHE A 28 9.72 19.89 7.46
N ASP A 29 10.27 19.19 8.44
CA ASP A 29 11.67 18.83 8.47
C ASP A 29 12.01 17.73 7.44
N HIS A 30 13.30 17.64 7.11
CA HIS A 30 13.84 16.61 6.21
C HIS A 30 13.39 15.19 6.57
N HIS A 31 13.16 14.99 7.85
CA HIS A 31 12.76 13.74 8.44
C HIS A 31 11.33 13.31 8.12
N THR A 32 10.39 14.25 8.18
CA THR A 32 9.01 14.03 7.74
C THR A 32 8.97 13.84 6.22
N CYS A 33 9.74 14.64 5.46
CA CYS A 33 9.84 14.47 4.01
C CYS A 33 10.35 13.06 3.62
N ARG A 34 11.33 12.52 4.36
CA ARG A 34 11.82 11.16 4.15
C ARG A 34 10.76 10.09 4.43
N LEU A 35 9.99 10.23 5.51
CA LEU A 35 8.89 9.30 5.82
C LEU A 35 7.87 9.28 4.67
N VAL A 36 7.42 10.45 4.23
CA VAL A 36 6.43 10.56 3.15
C VAL A 36 7.01 10.05 1.82
N SER A 37 8.29 10.28 1.54
CA SER A 37 8.97 9.70 0.36
C SER A 37 8.95 8.17 0.41
N SER A 38 9.34 7.56 1.54
CA SER A 38 9.29 6.10 1.68
C SER A 38 7.87 5.56 1.61
N ALA A 39 6.88 6.27 2.15
CA ALA A 39 5.48 5.91 2.01
C ALA A 39 5.03 5.89 0.53
N ARG A 40 5.50 6.85 -0.29
CA ARG A 40 5.25 6.87 -1.74
C ARG A 40 5.89 5.68 -2.45
N GLU A 41 7.14 5.34 -2.11
CA GLU A 41 7.81 4.15 -2.66
C GLU A 41 7.02 2.86 -2.36
N VAL A 42 6.50 2.73 -1.14
CA VAL A 42 5.64 1.60 -0.76
C VAL A 42 4.34 1.60 -1.58
N ALA A 43 3.71 2.74 -1.82
CA ALA A 43 2.50 2.81 -2.65
C ALA A 43 2.74 2.36 -4.10
N GLU A 44 3.90 2.71 -4.67
CA GLU A 44 4.31 2.22 -5.99
C GLU A 44 4.63 0.72 -5.97
N GLU A 45 5.27 0.21 -4.91
CA GLU A 45 5.49 -1.23 -4.74
C GLU A 45 4.15 -1.97 -4.65
N LEU A 46 3.18 -1.45 -3.88
CA LEU A 46 1.81 -1.98 -3.79
C LEU A 46 1.17 -2.12 -5.17
N ARG A 47 1.30 -1.08 -6.01
CA ARG A 47 0.79 -1.06 -7.38
C ARG A 47 1.43 -2.15 -8.25
N SER A 48 2.71 -2.47 -8.03
CA SER A 48 3.42 -3.50 -8.79
C SER A 48 2.88 -4.93 -8.55
N PHE A 49 2.20 -5.18 -7.43
CA PHE A 49 1.68 -6.52 -7.10
C PHE A 49 0.48 -6.96 -7.93
N GLY A 50 -0.21 -6.04 -8.61
CA GLY A 50 -1.31 -6.38 -9.52
C GLY A 50 -2.44 -5.35 -9.52
N GLN A 51 -3.59 -5.77 -10.04
CA GLN A 51 -4.82 -5.00 -9.95
C GLN A 51 -5.43 -5.19 -8.56
N TRP A 52 -5.87 -4.08 -7.96
CA TRP A 52 -6.48 -4.06 -6.64
C TRP A 52 -7.97 -3.84 -6.79
N SER A 53 -8.78 -4.66 -6.11
CA SER A 53 -10.23 -4.42 -6.07
C SER A 53 -10.54 -3.26 -5.11
N PRO A 54 -11.66 -2.54 -5.27
CA PRO A 54 -12.09 -1.52 -4.32
C PRO A 54 -12.26 -2.05 -2.88
N GLN A 55 -12.44 -3.36 -2.70
CA GLN A 55 -12.56 -4.00 -1.39
C GLN A 55 -11.19 -4.13 -0.71
N ASP A 56 -10.14 -4.40 -1.49
CA ASP A 56 -8.76 -4.57 -0.99
C ASP A 56 -8.10 -3.24 -0.65
N ILE A 57 -8.52 -2.14 -1.30
CA ILE A 57 -7.96 -0.78 -1.08
C ILE A 57 -8.15 -0.30 0.37
N GLY A 58 -9.15 -0.82 1.10
CA GLY A 58 -9.38 -0.47 2.50
C GLY A 58 -8.17 -0.80 3.39
N THR A 59 -7.48 -1.91 3.14
CA THR A 59 -6.36 -2.34 3.97
C THR A 59 -5.13 -1.42 3.79
N PRO A 60 -4.61 -1.16 2.57
CA PRO A 60 -3.56 -0.18 2.38
C PRO A 60 -3.92 1.22 2.89
N THR A 61 -5.16 1.66 2.68
CA THR A 61 -5.60 2.99 3.13
C THR A 61 -5.50 3.11 4.65
N SER A 62 -6.11 2.17 5.38
CA SER A 62 -6.07 2.18 6.85
C SER A 62 -4.66 1.99 7.41
N TRP A 63 -3.81 1.23 6.71
CA TRP A 63 -2.41 1.07 7.05
C TRP A 63 -1.63 2.39 6.93
N PHE A 64 -1.76 3.12 5.82
CA PHE A 64 -1.13 4.44 5.65
C PHE A 64 -1.64 5.47 6.67
N GLU A 65 -2.95 5.47 6.95
CA GLU A 65 -3.54 6.33 7.98
C GLU A 65 -2.94 6.04 9.37
N ARG A 66 -2.79 4.76 9.72
CA ARG A 66 -2.17 4.34 10.97
C ARG A 66 -0.69 4.73 11.04
N LEU A 67 0.08 4.49 9.98
CA LEU A 67 1.49 4.88 9.90
C LEU A 67 1.69 6.38 10.14
N LEU A 68 0.88 7.23 9.48
CA LEU A 68 0.95 8.68 9.65
C LEU A 68 0.49 9.13 11.04
N ALA A 69 -0.49 8.45 11.63
CA ALA A 69 -0.92 8.71 13.01
C ALA A 69 0.17 8.33 14.02
N ASP A 70 0.78 7.16 13.87
CA ASP A 70 1.87 6.68 14.71
C ASP A 70 3.09 7.61 14.61
N TYR A 71 3.42 8.09 13.41
CA TYR A 71 4.47 9.10 13.23
C TYR A 71 4.14 10.42 13.94
N ARG A 72 2.90 10.90 13.84
CA ARG A 72 2.48 12.12 14.57
C ARG A 72 2.66 11.93 16.07
N MET A 73 2.16 10.82 16.62
CA MET A 73 2.32 10.49 18.04
C MET A 73 3.79 10.36 18.44
N ALA A 74 4.62 9.76 17.60
CA ALA A 74 6.05 9.64 17.80
C ALA A 74 6.74 11.01 17.87
N THR A 75 6.44 11.90 16.92
CA THR A 75 7.01 13.26 16.89
C THR A 75 6.54 14.12 18.07
N GLU A 76 5.28 14.00 18.48
CA GLU A 76 4.77 14.68 19.68
C GLU A 76 5.43 14.16 20.96
N SER A 77 5.65 12.85 21.05
CA SER A 77 6.32 12.20 22.17
C SER A 77 7.80 12.56 22.24
N GLU A 78 8.46 12.60 21.09
CA GLU A 78 9.86 13.00 20.89
C GLU A 78 10.07 14.47 21.30
N SER A 79 9.16 15.37 20.90
CA SER A 79 9.16 16.76 21.36
C SER A 79 9.01 16.87 22.89
N ARG A 80 8.40 15.88 23.55
CA ARG A 80 8.21 15.84 25.01
C ARG A 80 9.30 15.08 25.77
N ARG A 81 10.03 14.16 25.12
CA ARG A 81 10.96 13.22 25.78
C ARG A 81 12.40 13.21 25.23
N GLY A 82 12.69 13.89 24.14
CA GLY A 82 14.06 14.15 23.67
C GLY A 82 14.86 12.95 23.14
N THR A 83 14.36 11.71 23.16
CA THR A 83 14.82 10.61 22.28
C THR A 83 13.86 9.42 22.35
N MET A 84 13.54 8.83 21.19
CA MET A 84 13.21 7.40 20.96
C MET A 84 11.73 7.03 20.68
N SER A 85 11.17 7.47 19.54
CA SER A 85 9.96 6.84 18.96
C SER A 85 10.02 6.59 17.44
N ARG A 86 10.97 7.22 16.75
CA ARG A 86 11.10 7.16 15.29
C ARG A 86 11.55 5.82 14.71
N SER A 87 12.25 5.00 15.48
CA SER A 87 12.77 3.72 14.97
C SER A 87 11.66 2.69 14.71
N GLU A 88 10.53 2.80 15.41
CA GLU A 88 9.39 1.89 15.28
C GLU A 88 8.56 2.21 14.04
N THR A 89 8.35 3.49 13.74
CA THR A 89 7.68 3.92 12.49
C THR A 89 8.48 3.55 11.24
N ASN A 90 9.81 3.64 11.30
CA ASN A 90 10.67 3.11 10.24
C ASN A 90 10.61 1.58 10.10
N LYS A 91 10.31 0.84 11.18
CA LYS A 91 10.09 -0.62 11.10
C LYS A 91 8.73 -0.94 10.48
N GLN A 92 7.69 -0.14 10.73
CA GLN A 92 6.40 -0.30 10.06
C GLN A 92 6.54 -0.07 8.55
N LEU A 93 7.33 0.91 8.12
CA LEU A 93 7.69 1.10 6.71
C LEU A 93 8.45 -0.10 6.11
N SER A 94 9.11 -0.91 6.93
CA SER A 94 9.72 -2.16 6.48
C SER A 94 8.62 -3.20 6.24
N ARG A 95 8.78 -4.00 5.19
CA ARG A 95 7.82 -4.98 4.60
C ARG A 95 7.22 -6.05 5.55
N GLN A 96 7.40 -5.97 6.86
CA GLN A 96 7.03 -6.99 7.84
C GLN A 96 5.63 -6.81 8.46
N GLU A 97 4.81 -5.89 7.97
CA GLU A 97 3.47 -5.65 8.53
C GLU A 97 2.48 -6.79 8.21
N PRO A 98 1.94 -7.48 9.22
CA PRO A 98 1.16 -8.71 9.04
C PRO A 98 -0.15 -8.49 8.27
N ASP A 99 -0.81 -7.35 8.47
CA ASP A 99 -2.08 -7.05 7.82
C ASP A 99 -1.88 -6.87 6.29
N LEU A 100 -0.81 -6.18 5.89
CA LEU A 100 -0.44 -6.06 4.47
C LEU A 100 0.00 -7.39 3.86
N GLN A 101 0.75 -8.21 4.60
CA GLN A 101 1.19 -9.54 4.15
C GLN A 101 0.02 -10.47 3.81
N SER A 102 -1.05 -10.40 4.60
CA SER A 102 -2.26 -11.19 4.33
C SER A 102 -2.92 -10.82 2.99
N VAL A 103 -3.01 -9.52 2.69
CA VAL A 103 -3.63 -9.03 1.45
C VAL A 103 -2.77 -9.35 0.24
N PHE A 104 -1.44 -9.21 0.34
CA PHE A 104 -0.53 -9.65 -0.72
C PHE A 104 -0.72 -11.12 -1.04
N TYR A 105 -0.81 -11.97 -0.03
CA TYR A 105 -1.02 -13.40 -0.23
C TYR A 105 -2.33 -13.68 -0.97
N ILE A 106 -3.42 -13.00 -0.60
CA ILE A 106 -4.72 -13.13 -1.26
C ILE A 106 -4.60 -12.72 -2.74
N ILE A 107 -4.08 -11.53 -3.03
CA ILE A 107 -3.92 -11.02 -4.40
C ILE A 107 -3.05 -11.97 -5.26
N GLN A 108 -1.93 -12.45 -4.72
CA GLN A 108 -1.08 -13.41 -5.45
C GLN A 108 -1.81 -14.75 -5.68
N SER A 109 -2.55 -15.25 -4.68
CA SER A 109 -3.31 -16.50 -4.82
C SER A 109 -4.42 -16.40 -5.87
N GLU A 110 -5.13 -15.28 -5.95
CA GLU A 110 -6.15 -15.02 -6.97
C GLU A 110 -5.55 -14.89 -8.38
N ARG A 111 -4.38 -14.26 -8.51
CA ARG A 111 -3.62 -14.22 -9.76
C ARG A 111 -3.20 -15.63 -10.21
N VAL A 112 -2.70 -16.46 -9.30
CA VAL A 112 -2.33 -17.85 -9.63
C VAL A 112 -3.57 -18.67 -10.02
N ALA A 113 -4.68 -18.53 -9.28
CA ALA A 113 -5.93 -19.25 -9.55
C ALA A 113 -6.62 -18.81 -10.86
N SER A 114 -6.49 -17.55 -11.26
CA SER A 114 -6.98 -17.07 -12.56
C SER A 114 -6.10 -17.57 -13.71
N LEU A 115 -4.78 -17.62 -13.55
CA LEU A 115 -3.86 -18.22 -14.53
C LEU A 115 -4.13 -19.73 -14.73
N ALA A 116 -4.38 -20.47 -13.65
CA ALA A 116 -4.67 -21.91 -13.71
C ALA A 116 -6.03 -22.23 -14.38
N ARG A 117 -7.04 -21.36 -14.25
CA ARG A 117 -8.33 -21.51 -14.95
C ARG A 117 -8.21 -21.23 -16.45
N ASN A 118 -7.34 -20.30 -16.82
CA ASN A 118 -7.14 -19.94 -18.22
C ASN A 118 -6.37 -21.02 -19.02
N SER A 119 -5.52 -21.82 -18.37
CA SER A 119 -4.83 -22.94 -19.03
C SER A 119 -5.71 -24.17 -19.26
N VAL A 120 -6.76 -24.38 -18.45
CA VAL A 120 -7.72 -25.49 -18.62
C VAL A 120 -8.71 -25.22 -19.78
N SER A 121 -8.88 -23.97 -20.19
CA SER A 121 -9.86 -23.60 -21.23
C SER A 121 -9.33 -23.75 -22.68
N THR A 122 -8.05 -24.12 -22.86
CA THR A 122 -7.42 -24.30 -24.18
C THR A 122 -7.27 -25.75 -24.63
N ASP A 123 -7.85 -26.73 -23.94
CA ASP A 123 -7.78 -28.15 -24.33
C ASP A 123 -9.18 -28.77 -24.52
N SER A 124 -9.91 -28.27 -25.52
CA SER A 124 -11.09 -28.97 -26.07
C SER A 124 -11.13 -28.86 -27.59
N GLY A 125 -10.21 -29.60 -28.22
CA GLY A 125 -10.10 -29.69 -29.67
C GLY A 125 -9.63 -31.07 -30.12
N PHE A 126 -10.35 -32.13 -29.74
CA PHE A 126 -10.22 -33.44 -30.41
C PHE A 126 -11.22 -33.49 -31.57
N PRO A 127 -10.78 -33.56 -32.85
CA PRO A 127 -11.68 -33.93 -33.92
C PRO A 127 -11.87 -35.45 -33.88
N ALA A 128 -13.13 -35.86 -34.03
CA ALA A 128 -13.49 -37.22 -34.35
C ALA A 128 -12.84 -37.61 -35.69
N ASP A 129 -12.25 -38.80 -35.75
CA ASP A 129 -12.14 -39.50 -37.03
C ASP A 129 -12.52 -40.96 -36.90
N LYS A 130 -13.40 -41.33 -37.83
CA LYS A 130 -13.96 -42.66 -38.03
C LYS A 130 -12.91 -43.56 -38.66
N CYS A 131 -12.79 -44.79 -38.17
CA CYS A 131 -12.67 -46.01 -38.98
C CYS A 131 -12.85 -47.25 -38.08
#